data_AF-A0A3C0BEM1-F1
#
_entry.id   AF-A0A3C0BEM1-F1
#
_cell.length_a   1.000
_cell.length_b   1.000
_cell.length_c   1.000
_cell.angle_alpha   90.00
_cell.angle_beta   90.00
_cell.angle_gamma   90.00
#
_symmetry.space_group_name_H-M   'P 1'
#
loop_
_entity.id
_entity.type
_entity.pdbx_description
1 polymer ?
#
loop_
_entity_poly.entity_id
_entity_poly.type
_entity_poly.pdbx_seq_one_letter_code
_entity_poly.pdbx_strand_id
1 'polypeptide(L)'
;KDARALLLLLQQCIGKIKSRFSTEGIKNRQADMEVLFNLSRIINRLQQFSASHAFISQLSTLQLLFSEAAHQMPVAFYGEPLQGIQIMGLLETRTLDFDNIILLSANEGVLPVAKSHLSYIPFDIRMHFGMPTHRDQQAIYAYHFYRLLIRSRKAWLIYNSEPGRLGGGERSRFITQLLIEMPQYSTRVSINETTPSLSARLNPIAKIVIEKDEFIMQQLRDLGRRGFSPTSLTSYLNCSLRFYFSYVLRLHETEQEDEHIDHRTLGIVVHAVMQNLLQPLRNQKITADQLKHGSNVITEKINSAFNNDFPQGDITTGRNLLIATLAKKWITLALEKEISMLDETAEVKVLALEKSLSRKLQTDTTKGTIEVKLTGKADRIDNRDNETLIIDYKTGMVSSGDLGIKAVEDLFNSEKPIKEKAFQLLFYIYLAKGDKDFSWNTDHINAALFSFRSIAAGLQTLQLKEDHNSALDSFEQHLTTLIAEIYDPGVNFSQTSNEKKCLYCPFKVICQR
;
A
#
# COMPACT_ATOMS: atom_id res chain seq x y z
N LYS A 1 13.55 29.54 -12.12
CA LYS A 1 13.42 30.41 -13.31
C LYS A 1 14.74 30.61 -14.07
N ASP A 2 15.89 30.23 -13.50
CA ASP A 2 17.18 30.32 -14.18
C ASP A 2 17.68 28.92 -14.61
N ALA A 3 17.79 28.72 -15.93
CA ALA A 3 18.26 27.49 -16.56
C ALA A 3 19.72 27.17 -16.18
N ARG A 4 20.56 28.19 -15.95
CA ARG A 4 21.97 28.01 -15.58
C ARG A 4 22.11 27.54 -14.14
N ALA A 5 21.36 28.14 -13.22
CA ALA A 5 21.30 27.70 -11.83
C ALA A 5 20.82 26.24 -11.72
N LEU A 6 19.84 25.85 -12.54
CA LEU A 6 19.37 24.46 -12.58
C LEU A 6 20.46 23.50 -13.07
N LEU A 7 21.18 23.84 -14.13
CA LEU A 7 22.27 22.99 -14.63
C LEU A 7 23.39 22.82 -13.60
N LEU A 8 23.71 23.86 -12.83
CA LEU A 8 24.67 23.77 -11.72
C LEU A 8 24.17 22.86 -10.60
N LEU A 9 22.89 22.99 -10.22
CA LEU A 9 22.28 22.13 -9.22
C LEU A 9 22.30 20.66 -9.65
N LEU A 10 21.93 20.37 -10.91
CA LEU A 10 21.94 19.01 -11.44
C LEU A 10 23.34 18.40 -11.44
N GLN A 11 24.36 19.18 -11.78
CA GLN A 11 25.76 18.75 -11.71
C GLN A 11 26.19 18.43 -10.26
N GLN A 12 25.79 19.26 -9.30
CA GLN A 12 26.06 19.01 -7.87
C GLN A 12 25.35 17.74 -7.38
N CYS A 13 24.10 17.53 -7.79
CA CYS A 13 23.35 16.32 -7.46
C CYS A 13 24.05 15.07 -8.00
N ILE A 14 24.46 15.06 -9.27
CA ILE A 14 25.24 13.94 -9.85
C ILE A 14 26.53 13.70 -9.06
N GLY A 15 27.24 14.77 -8.67
CA GLY A 15 28.45 14.66 -7.85
C GLY A 15 28.20 13.98 -6.51
N LYS A 16 27.13 14.36 -5.80
CA LYS A 16 26.73 13.75 -4.52
C LYS A 16 26.30 12.28 -4.66
N ILE A 17 25.58 11.95 -5.74
CA ILE A 17 25.18 10.57 -6.01
C ILE A 17 26.42 9.72 -6.30
N LYS A 18 27.34 10.23 -7.13
CA LYS A 18 28.60 9.55 -7.46
C LYS A 18 29.48 9.30 -6.23
N SER A 19 29.60 10.27 -5.34
CA SER A 19 30.38 10.11 -4.09
C SER A 19 29.76 9.05 -3.18
N ARG A 20 28.43 9.06 -3.02
CA ARG A 20 27.71 8.06 -2.24
C ARG A 20 27.90 6.64 -2.78
N PHE A 21 27.83 6.47 -4.10
CA PHE A 21 28.02 5.17 -4.74
C PHE A 21 29.45 4.65 -4.57
N SER A 22 30.43 5.54 -4.45
CA SER A 22 31.83 5.19 -4.22
C SER A 22 32.11 4.77 -2.76
N THR A 23 31.39 5.35 -1.79
CA THR A 23 31.60 5.09 -0.35
C THR A 23 30.89 3.83 0.18
N GLU A 24 29.79 3.40 -0.44
CA GLU A 24 28.98 2.30 0.11
C GLU A 24 29.54 0.88 -0.19
N GLY A 25 30.65 0.74 -0.94
CA GLY A 25 31.30 -0.56 -1.19
C GLY A 25 30.42 -1.61 -1.90
N ILE A 26 29.28 -1.18 -2.46
CA ILE A 26 28.27 -2.05 -3.05
C ILE A 26 28.77 -2.56 -4.40
N LYS A 27 29.12 -3.84 -4.47
CA LYS A 27 29.37 -4.55 -5.74
C LYS A 27 28.10 -4.47 -6.61
N ASN A 28 28.25 -4.23 -7.93
CA ASN A 28 27.22 -4.15 -8.99
C ASN A 28 26.58 -2.78 -9.36
N ARG A 29 27.24 -1.63 -9.17
CA ARG A 29 26.75 -0.33 -9.71
C ARG A 29 27.52 0.24 -10.91
N GLN A 30 28.19 -0.61 -11.68
CA GLN A 30 28.94 -0.16 -12.88
C GLN A 30 28.04 0.53 -13.91
N ALA A 31 26.83 -0.01 -14.13
CA ALA A 31 25.81 0.56 -15.01
C ALA A 31 25.42 1.98 -14.57
N ASP A 32 25.09 2.15 -13.29
CA ASP A 32 24.66 3.44 -12.76
C ASP A 32 25.76 4.50 -12.85
N MET A 33 27.01 4.10 -12.62
CA MET A 33 28.17 4.98 -12.76
C MET A 33 28.39 5.45 -14.21
N GLU A 34 28.19 4.55 -15.18
CA GLU A 34 28.28 4.89 -16.60
C GLU A 34 27.14 5.83 -17.02
N VAL A 35 25.92 5.60 -16.53
CA VAL A 35 24.77 6.50 -16.74
C VAL A 35 25.07 7.89 -16.17
N LEU A 36 25.53 7.98 -14.92
CA LEU A 36 25.86 9.25 -14.27
C LEU A 36 26.99 9.99 -14.98
N PHE A 37 28.02 9.26 -15.45
CA PHE A 37 29.10 9.84 -16.25
C PHE A 37 28.56 10.46 -17.53
N ASN A 38 27.73 9.73 -18.26
CA ASN A 38 27.14 10.18 -19.51
C ASN A 38 26.18 11.36 -19.32
N LEU A 39 25.35 11.35 -18.27
CA LEU A 39 24.52 12.50 -17.88
C LEU A 39 25.35 13.73 -17.53
N SER A 40 26.48 13.56 -16.83
CA SER A 40 27.38 14.66 -16.52
C SER A 40 27.97 15.30 -17.79
N ARG A 41 28.25 14.50 -18.84
CA ARG A 41 28.71 15.01 -20.13
C ARG A 41 27.63 15.83 -20.84
N ILE A 42 26.37 15.39 -20.81
CA ILE A 42 25.24 16.16 -21.35
C ILE A 42 25.12 17.50 -20.62
N ILE A 43 25.10 17.48 -19.29
CA ILE A 43 24.95 18.70 -18.48
C ILE A 43 26.10 19.67 -18.73
N ASN A 44 27.35 19.19 -18.79
CA ASN A 44 28.51 20.02 -19.10
C ASN A 44 28.40 20.67 -20.50
N ARG A 45 27.94 19.91 -21.51
CA ARG A 45 27.69 20.45 -22.85
C ARG A 45 26.59 21.51 -22.83
N LEU A 46 25.48 21.25 -22.15
CA LEU A 46 24.37 22.22 -22.03
C LEU A 46 24.79 23.48 -21.26
N GLN A 47 25.66 23.36 -20.26
CA GLN A 47 26.24 24.52 -19.57
C GLN A 47 27.09 25.37 -20.52
N GLN A 48 27.97 24.74 -21.31
CA GLN A 48 28.79 25.44 -22.30
C GLN A 48 27.93 26.12 -23.38
N PHE A 49 26.88 25.45 -23.86
CA PHE A 49 25.97 26.04 -24.84
C PHE A 49 25.12 27.16 -24.23
N SER A 50 24.62 27.01 -23.00
CA SER A 50 23.87 28.06 -22.30
C SER A 50 24.74 29.28 -21.99
N ALA A 51 26.05 29.11 -21.80
CA ALA A 51 26.99 30.22 -21.65
C ALA A 51 27.24 30.97 -22.96
N SER A 52 27.27 30.27 -24.09
CA SER A 52 27.58 30.85 -25.41
C SER A 52 26.35 31.33 -26.20
N HIS A 53 25.15 30.84 -25.88
CA HIS A 53 23.93 31.12 -26.64
C HIS A 53 22.75 31.54 -25.74
N ALA A 54 22.27 32.76 -25.93
CA ALA A 54 21.24 33.38 -25.09
C ALA A 54 19.84 32.73 -25.20
N PHE A 55 19.55 31.99 -26.28
CA PHE A 55 18.25 31.33 -26.46
C PHE A 55 18.05 30.13 -25.54
N ILE A 56 19.13 29.57 -24.96
CA ILE A 56 19.08 28.50 -23.93
C ILE A 56 18.98 29.13 -22.54
N SER A 57 18.09 30.11 -22.41
CA SER A 57 17.74 30.77 -21.14
C SER A 57 16.38 30.30 -20.62
N GLN A 58 15.50 29.83 -21.52
CA GLN A 58 14.20 29.29 -21.17
C GLN A 58 14.30 27.83 -20.71
N LEU A 59 13.60 27.50 -19.62
CA LEU A 59 13.59 26.16 -19.04
C LEU A 59 13.01 25.11 -20.01
N SER A 60 11.97 25.47 -20.77
CA SER A 60 11.36 24.59 -21.78
C SER A 60 12.36 24.18 -22.87
N THR A 61 13.14 25.12 -23.37
CA THR A 61 14.22 24.85 -24.35
C THR A 61 15.30 23.97 -23.75
N LEU A 62 15.72 24.24 -22.51
CA LEU A 62 16.69 23.41 -21.82
C LEU A 62 16.19 21.97 -21.65
N GLN A 63 14.94 21.80 -21.23
CA GLN A 63 14.31 20.50 -21.05
C GLN A 63 14.24 19.72 -22.36
N LEU A 64 13.85 20.38 -23.46
CA LEU A 64 13.80 19.76 -24.79
C LEU A 64 15.19 19.29 -25.22
N LEU A 65 16.21 20.16 -25.13
CA LEU A 65 17.58 19.83 -25.52
C LEU A 65 18.19 18.72 -24.65
N PHE A 66 17.93 18.77 -23.34
CA PHE A 66 18.35 17.71 -22.43
C PHE A 66 17.68 16.38 -22.76
N SER A 67 16.36 16.38 -22.97
CA SER A 67 15.60 15.17 -23.30
C SER A 67 16.09 14.54 -24.59
N GLU A 68 16.32 15.34 -25.64
CA GLU A 68 16.81 14.85 -26.92
C GLU A 68 18.23 14.29 -26.80
N ALA A 69 19.13 15.03 -26.14
CA ALA A 69 20.51 14.58 -25.92
C ALA A 69 20.57 13.31 -25.07
N ALA A 70 19.71 13.19 -24.04
CA ALA A 70 19.64 12.02 -23.20
C ALA A 70 19.06 10.81 -23.95
N HIS A 71 18.04 11.01 -24.78
CA HIS A 71 17.41 9.95 -25.56
C HIS A 71 18.36 9.33 -26.60
N GLN A 72 19.23 10.15 -27.21
CA GLN A 72 20.20 9.71 -28.21
C GLN A 72 21.49 9.14 -27.60
N MET A 73 21.66 9.19 -26.28
CA MET A 73 22.91 8.83 -25.63
C MET A 73 23.02 7.31 -25.41
N PRO A 74 23.96 6.62 -26.08
CA PRO A 74 24.17 5.20 -25.81
C PRO A 74 24.86 5.01 -24.46
N VAL A 75 24.39 4.03 -23.69
CA VAL A 75 25.07 3.55 -22.50
C VAL A 75 25.79 2.27 -22.89
N ALA A 76 27.12 2.34 -22.99
CA ALA A 76 27.93 1.18 -23.36
C ALA A 76 28.09 0.27 -22.14
N PHE A 77 27.72 -1.00 -22.30
CA PHE A 77 28.00 -2.05 -21.33
C PHE A 77 29.20 -2.86 -21.82
N TYR A 78 30.21 -3.00 -20.98
CA TYR A 78 31.36 -3.86 -21.27
C TYR A 78 31.14 -5.20 -20.59
N GLY A 79 30.84 -6.23 -21.39
CA GLY A 79 30.86 -7.62 -20.94
C GLY A 79 32.25 -8.24 -21.09
N GLU A 80 32.45 -9.43 -20.54
CA GLU A 80 33.62 -10.25 -20.84
C GLU A 80 33.39 -11.02 -22.17
N PRO A 81 34.14 -10.73 -23.24
CA PRO A 81 33.84 -11.24 -24.58
C PRO A 81 34.11 -12.74 -24.77
N LEU A 82 34.85 -13.38 -23.84
CA LEU A 82 35.28 -14.78 -23.94
C LEU A 82 34.67 -15.69 -22.86
N GLN A 83 33.83 -15.18 -21.97
CA GLN A 83 33.31 -15.94 -20.84
C GLN A 83 31.83 -15.66 -20.60
N GLY A 84 31.08 -16.73 -20.32
CA GLY A 84 29.67 -16.66 -19.98
C GLY A 84 28.73 -16.51 -21.18
N ILE A 85 27.47 -16.19 -20.89
CA ILE A 85 26.41 -16.02 -21.87
C ILE A 85 26.58 -14.66 -22.56
N GLN A 86 26.73 -14.66 -23.88
CA GLN A 86 26.84 -13.45 -24.68
C GLN A 86 25.45 -13.04 -25.18
N ILE A 87 25.02 -11.81 -24.86
CA ILE A 87 23.80 -11.19 -25.39
C ILE A 87 24.23 -10.17 -26.42
N MET A 88 23.94 -10.42 -27.70
CA MET A 88 24.46 -9.64 -28.81
C MET A 88 23.40 -9.44 -29.89
N GLY A 89 23.52 -8.34 -30.64
CA GLY A 89 22.79 -8.14 -31.88
C GLY A 89 23.32 -9.03 -33.01
N LEU A 90 22.47 -9.38 -33.99
CA LEU A 90 22.86 -10.28 -35.09
C LEU A 90 24.09 -9.77 -35.86
N LEU A 91 24.19 -8.45 -36.09
CA LEU A 91 25.34 -7.86 -36.80
C LEU A 91 26.63 -7.81 -35.96
N GLU A 92 26.52 -7.97 -34.64
CA GLU A 92 27.67 -8.01 -33.72
C GLU A 92 28.32 -9.41 -33.71
N THR A 93 27.59 -10.45 -34.14
CA THR A 93 28.10 -11.82 -34.28
C THR A 93 29.09 -12.03 -35.42
N ARG A 94 29.47 -10.95 -36.13
CA ARG A 94 30.42 -10.99 -37.24
C ARG A 94 31.71 -11.66 -36.81
N THR A 95 32.17 -12.62 -37.62
CA THR A 95 33.43 -13.37 -37.38
C THR A 95 33.47 -14.22 -36.11
N LEU A 96 32.37 -14.34 -35.37
CA LEU A 96 32.28 -15.12 -34.12
C LEU A 96 31.46 -16.38 -34.31
N ASP A 97 31.93 -17.50 -33.78
CA ASP A 97 31.23 -18.79 -33.87
C ASP A 97 30.78 -19.25 -32.49
N PHE A 98 29.60 -19.87 -32.43
CA PHE A 98 28.99 -20.31 -31.18
C PHE A 98 28.51 -21.75 -31.30
N ASP A 99 28.83 -22.59 -30.31
CA ASP A 99 28.30 -23.96 -30.25
C ASP A 99 26.79 -23.99 -30.02
N ASN A 100 26.26 -23.06 -29.23
CA ASN A 100 24.86 -22.97 -28.83
C ASN A 100 24.30 -21.57 -29.10
N ILE A 101 23.16 -21.49 -29.79
CA ILE A 101 22.53 -20.21 -30.15
C ILE A 101 21.08 -20.19 -29.68
N ILE A 102 20.69 -19.13 -28.99
CA ILE A 102 19.28 -18.83 -28.71
C ILE A 102 18.94 -17.54 -29.46
N LEU A 103 18.21 -17.66 -30.56
CA LEU A 103 17.76 -16.52 -31.36
C LEU A 103 16.35 -16.12 -30.93
N LEU A 104 16.26 -15.00 -30.22
CA LEU A 104 15.00 -14.46 -29.73
C LEU A 104 14.31 -13.62 -30.81
N SER A 105 12.98 -13.52 -30.71
CA SER A 105 12.14 -12.66 -31.55
C SER A 105 12.38 -12.86 -33.05
N ALA A 106 12.55 -14.11 -33.48
CA ALA A 106 12.70 -14.50 -34.88
C ALA A 106 11.35 -14.45 -35.63
N ASN A 107 10.67 -13.33 -35.51
CA ASN A 107 9.39 -13.00 -36.14
C ASN A 107 9.61 -12.21 -37.43
N GLU A 108 8.65 -12.30 -38.36
CA GLU A 108 8.66 -11.48 -39.57
C GLU A 108 8.54 -9.98 -39.23
N GLY A 109 9.31 -9.14 -39.92
CA GLY A 109 9.41 -7.70 -39.63
C GLY A 109 10.36 -7.33 -38.48
N VAL A 110 10.73 -8.29 -37.62
CA VAL A 110 11.82 -8.16 -36.65
C VAL A 110 13.11 -8.75 -37.25
N LEU A 111 13.00 -9.94 -37.85
CA LEU A 111 14.08 -10.62 -38.54
C LEU A 111 13.57 -11.14 -39.90
N PRO A 112 13.97 -10.53 -41.04
CA PRO A 112 14.75 -9.29 -41.13
C PRO A 112 13.95 -8.07 -40.66
N VAL A 113 14.67 -7.02 -40.25
CA VAL A 113 14.07 -5.75 -39.83
C VAL A 113 13.22 -5.18 -40.96
N ALA A 114 11.98 -4.79 -40.65
CA ALA A 114 11.05 -4.18 -41.59
C ALA A 114 11.63 -2.93 -42.26
N LYS A 115 11.07 -2.57 -43.43
CA LYS A 115 11.52 -1.42 -44.22
C LYS A 115 11.42 -0.13 -43.42
N SER A 116 12.55 0.56 -43.18
CA SER A 116 12.55 1.91 -42.60
C SER A 116 12.83 2.95 -43.69
N HIS A 117 12.01 3.99 -43.71
CA HIS A 117 12.15 5.14 -44.61
C HIS A 117 12.99 6.22 -43.91
N LEU A 118 14.29 5.96 -43.71
CA LEU A 118 15.21 6.91 -43.06
C LEU A 118 15.95 7.83 -44.06
N SER A 119 15.35 8.11 -45.23
CA SER A 119 16.00 8.89 -46.29
C SER A 119 15.01 9.80 -47.00
N TYR A 120 15.41 11.06 -47.22
CA TYR A 120 14.70 12.00 -48.09
C TYR A 120 14.82 11.64 -49.58
N ILE A 121 15.82 10.81 -49.94
CA ILE A 121 15.99 10.33 -51.32
C ILE A 121 15.04 9.15 -51.57
N PRO A 122 14.12 9.25 -52.56
CA PRO A 122 13.21 8.17 -52.95
C PRO A 122 13.93 6.88 -53.34
N PHE A 123 13.25 5.75 -53.16
CA PHE A 123 13.80 4.41 -53.41
C PHE A 123 14.31 4.23 -54.85
N ASP A 124 13.54 4.68 -55.84
CA ASP A 124 13.89 4.50 -57.26
C ASP A 124 15.14 5.31 -57.65
N ILE A 125 15.30 6.50 -57.07
CA ILE A 125 16.51 7.32 -57.25
C ILE A 125 17.72 6.62 -56.64
N ARG A 126 17.58 6.07 -55.42
CA ARG A 126 18.65 5.29 -54.78
C ARG A 126 19.07 4.10 -55.64
N MET A 127 18.10 3.35 -56.17
CA MET A 127 18.34 2.22 -57.06
C MET A 127 19.07 2.66 -58.34
N HIS A 128 18.61 3.74 -58.99
CA HIS A 128 19.21 4.23 -60.23
C HIS A 128 20.68 4.63 -60.06
N PHE A 129 21.02 5.27 -58.94
CA PHE A 129 22.40 5.69 -58.65
C PHE A 129 23.23 4.65 -57.89
N GLY A 130 22.76 3.40 -57.76
CA GLY A 130 23.50 2.34 -57.08
C GLY A 130 23.74 2.59 -55.59
N MET A 131 22.89 3.42 -54.96
CA MET A 131 22.97 3.66 -53.52
C MET A 131 22.45 2.43 -52.77
N PRO A 132 22.96 2.14 -51.55
CA PRO A 132 22.43 1.07 -50.71
C PRO A 132 20.92 1.22 -50.55
N THR A 133 20.18 0.13 -50.38
CA THR A 133 18.73 0.11 -50.17
C THR A 133 18.34 -0.86 -49.07
N HIS A 134 17.04 -0.94 -48.74
CA HIS A 134 16.54 -1.94 -47.80
C HIS A 134 16.73 -3.38 -48.32
N ARG A 135 16.85 -3.58 -49.65
CA ARG A 135 17.15 -4.90 -50.23
C ARG A 135 18.55 -5.37 -49.82
N ASP A 136 19.53 -4.49 -49.88
CA ASP A 136 20.92 -4.78 -49.46
C ASP A 136 20.97 -5.08 -47.96
N GLN A 137 20.22 -4.33 -47.16
CA GLN A 137 20.09 -4.59 -45.73
C GLN A 137 19.49 -5.98 -45.46
N GLN A 138 18.40 -6.36 -46.13
CA GLN A 138 17.83 -7.70 -45.99
C GLN A 138 18.82 -8.80 -46.38
N ALA A 139 19.60 -8.60 -47.45
CA ALA A 139 20.63 -9.56 -47.88
C ALA A 139 21.73 -9.73 -46.80
N ILE A 140 22.16 -8.64 -46.17
CA ILE A 140 23.13 -8.68 -45.05
C ILE A 140 22.56 -9.49 -43.88
N TYR A 141 21.31 -9.26 -43.49
CA TYR A 141 20.66 -10.01 -42.40
C TYR A 141 20.50 -11.50 -42.73
N ALA A 142 20.13 -11.83 -43.97
CA ALA A 142 20.04 -13.21 -44.44
C ALA A 142 21.41 -13.91 -44.35
N TYR A 143 22.47 -13.26 -44.85
CA TYR A 143 23.84 -13.77 -44.76
C TYR A 143 24.23 -14.06 -43.31
N HIS A 144 24.01 -13.12 -42.39
CA HIS A 144 24.36 -13.30 -40.98
C HIS A 144 23.52 -14.39 -40.29
N PHE A 145 22.22 -14.49 -40.60
CA PHE A 145 21.36 -15.55 -40.08
C PHE A 145 21.91 -16.94 -40.43
N TYR A 146 22.18 -17.20 -41.71
CA TYR A 146 22.70 -18.50 -42.13
C TYR A 146 24.12 -18.75 -41.63
N ARG A 147 25.01 -17.75 -41.73
CA ARG A 147 26.39 -17.85 -41.25
C ARG A 147 26.48 -18.18 -39.76
N LEU A 148 25.57 -17.66 -38.95
CA LEU A 148 25.50 -17.96 -37.52
C LEU A 148 25.20 -19.44 -37.27
N LEU A 149 24.30 -20.05 -38.07
CA LEU A 149 23.90 -21.45 -37.90
C LEU A 149 24.95 -22.47 -38.36
N ILE A 150 25.78 -22.14 -39.36
CA ILE A 150 26.71 -23.09 -40.01
C ILE A 150 27.66 -23.78 -39.03
N ARG A 151 28.16 -23.08 -38.00
CA ARG A 151 29.10 -23.64 -37.02
C ARG A 151 28.47 -24.04 -35.69
N SER A 152 27.16 -23.91 -35.58
CA SER A 152 26.45 -24.26 -34.35
C SER A 152 26.16 -25.74 -34.24
N ARG A 153 26.25 -26.26 -33.00
CA ARG A 153 25.81 -27.62 -32.68
C ARG A 153 24.32 -27.65 -32.35
N LYS A 154 23.82 -26.57 -31.74
CA LYS A 154 22.41 -26.45 -31.33
C LYS A 154 21.93 -25.02 -31.46
N ALA A 155 20.79 -24.84 -32.14
CA ALA A 155 20.14 -23.55 -32.29
C ALA A 155 18.67 -23.64 -31.87
N TRP A 156 18.24 -22.69 -31.05
CA TRP A 156 16.84 -22.47 -30.68
C TRP A 156 16.37 -21.18 -31.33
N LEU A 157 15.40 -21.27 -32.23
CA LEU A 157 14.82 -20.11 -32.92
C LEU A 157 13.44 -19.86 -32.34
N ILE A 158 13.29 -18.77 -31.58
CA ILE A 158 12.08 -18.47 -30.82
C ILE A 158 11.33 -17.33 -31.51
N TYR A 159 10.07 -17.56 -31.82
CA TYR A 159 9.15 -16.54 -32.35
C TYR A 159 7.87 -16.52 -31.51
N ASN A 160 7.23 -15.36 -31.41
CA ASN A 160 5.96 -15.21 -30.73
C ASN A 160 4.79 -15.21 -31.73
N SER A 161 3.93 -16.23 -31.70
CA SER A 161 2.72 -16.31 -32.54
C SER A 161 1.54 -15.50 -31.99
N GLU A 162 1.57 -15.10 -30.72
CA GLU A 162 0.46 -14.41 -30.08
C GLU A 162 0.67 -12.89 -30.09
N PRO A 163 -0.31 -12.10 -30.57
CA PRO A 163 -0.22 -10.64 -30.50
C PRO A 163 -0.26 -10.18 -29.03
N GLY A 164 0.75 -9.43 -28.60
CA GLY A 164 0.86 -8.96 -27.21
C GLY A 164 1.91 -7.87 -27.00
N ARG A 165 2.16 -7.53 -25.73
CA ARG A 165 3.11 -6.48 -25.31
C ARG A 165 4.56 -6.74 -25.75
N LEU A 166 4.94 -8.00 -25.94
CA LEU A 166 6.27 -8.40 -26.40
C LEU A 166 6.38 -8.41 -27.94
N GLY A 167 5.39 -7.86 -28.64
CA GLY A 167 5.19 -8.07 -30.06
C GLY A 167 4.55 -9.44 -30.33
N GLY A 168 4.22 -9.71 -31.59
CA GLY A 168 3.65 -10.97 -32.03
C GLY A 168 3.50 -10.95 -33.55
N GLY A 169 3.36 -12.12 -34.16
CA GLY A 169 3.16 -12.23 -35.60
C GLY A 169 3.69 -13.53 -36.15
N GLU A 170 3.87 -13.55 -37.46
CA GLU A 170 4.35 -14.73 -38.16
C GLU A 170 5.82 -15.01 -37.84
N ARG A 171 6.22 -16.27 -37.94
CA ARG A 171 7.63 -16.66 -37.87
C ARG A 171 8.39 -16.01 -39.03
N SER A 172 9.66 -15.67 -38.79
CA SER A 172 10.54 -15.14 -39.82
C SER A 172 10.55 -16.02 -41.06
N ARG A 173 10.53 -15.40 -42.25
CA ARG A 173 10.74 -16.09 -43.53
C ARG A 173 12.01 -16.94 -43.55
N PHE A 174 13.05 -16.59 -42.78
CA PHE A 174 14.28 -17.36 -42.70
C PHE A 174 14.08 -18.71 -41.99
N ILE A 175 13.22 -18.77 -40.97
CA ILE A 175 12.84 -20.05 -40.34
C ILE A 175 12.07 -20.91 -41.34
N THR A 176 11.12 -20.32 -42.05
CA THR A 176 10.34 -21.03 -43.08
C THR A 176 11.24 -21.59 -44.18
N GLN A 177 12.20 -20.80 -44.67
CA GLN A 177 13.17 -21.25 -45.66
C GLN A 177 14.04 -22.38 -45.12
N LEU A 178 14.55 -22.28 -43.88
CA LEU A 178 15.34 -23.31 -43.22
C LEU A 178 14.59 -24.65 -43.13
N LEU A 179 13.31 -24.63 -42.74
CA LEU A 179 12.47 -25.81 -42.63
C LEU A 179 12.25 -26.53 -43.97
N ILE A 180 12.13 -25.77 -45.06
CA ILE A 180 11.89 -26.31 -46.41
C ILE A 180 13.18 -26.84 -47.03
N GLU A 181 14.27 -26.09 -46.90
CA GLU A 181 15.52 -26.33 -47.61
C GLU A 181 16.44 -27.32 -46.88
N MET A 182 16.62 -27.19 -45.56
CA MET A 182 17.61 -28.00 -44.82
C MET A 182 17.43 -29.51 -44.96
N PRO A 183 16.21 -30.08 -44.92
CA PRO A 183 16.02 -31.52 -45.11
C PRO A 183 16.52 -32.03 -46.48
N GLN A 184 16.55 -31.16 -47.49
CA GLN A 184 17.05 -31.49 -48.84
C GLN A 184 18.58 -31.48 -48.90
N TYR A 185 19.23 -30.65 -48.08
CA TYR A 185 20.69 -30.49 -48.07
C TYR A 185 21.41 -31.45 -47.10
N SER A 186 20.77 -31.87 -46.01
CA SER A 186 21.41 -32.74 -45.01
C SER A 186 20.42 -33.56 -44.19
N THR A 187 20.66 -34.87 -44.13
CA THR A 187 19.92 -35.79 -43.25
C THR A 187 20.45 -35.80 -41.81
N ARG A 188 21.56 -35.09 -41.53
CA ARG A 188 22.19 -35.05 -40.20
C ARG A 188 21.62 -33.94 -39.31
N VAL A 189 20.85 -33.02 -39.87
CA VAL A 189 20.24 -31.91 -39.14
C VAL A 189 18.82 -32.30 -38.74
N SER A 190 18.56 -32.34 -37.43
CA SER A 190 17.21 -32.55 -36.89
C SER A 190 16.58 -31.20 -36.57
N ILE A 191 15.39 -30.93 -37.12
CA ILE A 191 14.60 -29.74 -36.79
C ILE A 191 13.31 -30.20 -36.10
N ASN A 192 13.08 -29.69 -34.88
CA ASN A 192 11.89 -30.00 -34.10
C ASN A 192 11.14 -28.70 -33.79
N GLU A 193 9.85 -28.64 -34.11
CA GLU A 193 8.98 -27.52 -33.76
C GLU A 193 8.24 -27.84 -32.45
N THR A 194 8.38 -26.98 -31.43
CA THR A 194 7.74 -27.15 -30.13
C THR A 194 7.00 -25.89 -29.72
N THR A 195 5.71 -26.01 -29.44
CA THR A 195 4.92 -24.94 -28.82
C THR A 195 4.82 -25.22 -27.32
N PRO A 196 5.37 -24.35 -26.45
CA PRO A 196 5.31 -24.58 -25.02
C PRO A 196 3.86 -24.47 -24.52
N SER A 197 3.24 -25.60 -24.18
CA SER A 197 2.00 -25.61 -23.41
C SER A 197 2.35 -25.57 -21.92
N LEU A 198 2.23 -24.41 -21.29
CA LEU A 198 2.25 -24.34 -19.84
C LEU A 198 0.93 -24.93 -19.32
N SER A 199 0.92 -26.24 -19.04
CA SER A 199 -0.07 -26.81 -18.15
C SER A 199 0.29 -26.33 -16.73
N ALA A 200 -0.19 -25.15 -16.36
CA ALA A 200 -0.07 -24.67 -15.00
C ALA A 200 -0.85 -25.63 -14.10
N ARG A 201 -0.14 -26.60 -13.49
CA ARG A 201 -0.66 -27.29 -12.32
C ARG A 201 -0.68 -26.25 -11.20
N LEU A 202 -1.79 -25.52 -11.11
CA LEU A 202 -2.09 -24.72 -9.94
C LEU A 202 -2.26 -25.73 -8.79
N ASN A 203 -1.17 -26.03 -8.09
CA ASN A 203 -1.30 -26.69 -6.81
C ASN A 203 -2.20 -25.78 -5.96
N PRO A 204 -3.29 -26.31 -5.36
CA PRO A 204 -4.09 -25.49 -4.47
C PRO A 204 -3.16 -24.94 -3.39
N ILE A 205 -3.14 -23.62 -3.26
CA ILE A 205 -2.34 -22.94 -2.25
C ILE A 205 -2.73 -23.54 -0.91
N ALA A 206 -1.78 -24.21 -0.25
CA ALA A 206 -2.02 -24.80 1.05
C ALA A 206 -2.46 -23.69 2.02
N LYS A 207 -3.46 -23.97 2.85
CA LYS A 207 -3.90 -23.00 3.87
C LYS A 207 -2.70 -22.63 4.74
N ILE A 208 -2.51 -21.34 4.94
CA ILE A 208 -1.45 -20.85 5.84
C ILE A 208 -1.91 -21.15 7.27
N VAL A 209 -1.11 -21.95 7.96
CA VAL A 209 -1.29 -22.34 9.36
C VAL A 209 0.02 -22.06 10.08
N ILE A 210 -0.06 -21.31 11.19
CA ILE A 210 1.07 -20.96 12.03
C ILE A 210 0.87 -21.61 13.39
N GLU A 211 1.75 -22.55 13.70
CA GLU A 211 1.82 -23.19 15.01
C GLU A 211 2.44 -22.24 16.04
N LYS A 212 1.93 -22.27 17.28
CA LYS A 212 2.43 -21.41 18.36
C LYS A 212 3.68 -22.03 18.99
N ASP A 213 4.84 -21.53 18.60
CA ASP A 213 6.11 -21.84 19.26
C ASP A 213 6.34 -20.98 20.52
N GLU A 214 7.44 -21.21 21.23
CA GLU A 214 7.77 -20.45 22.45
C GLU A 214 8.03 -18.96 22.17
N PHE A 215 8.49 -18.60 20.96
CA PHE A 215 8.66 -17.21 20.58
C PHE A 215 7.30 -16.50 20.47
N ILE A 216 6.34 -17.12 19.77
CA ILE A 216 4.97 -16.62 19.64
C ILE A 216 4.31 -16.52 21.01
N MET A 217 4.47 -17.54 21.86
CA MET A 217 3.93 -17.52 23.22
C MET A 217 4.52 -16.37 24.05
N GLN A 218 5.81 -16.05 23.89
CA GLN A 218 6.42 -14.90 24.54
C GLN A 218 5.84 -13.57 24.03
N GLN A 219 5.68 -13.44 22.72
CA GLN A 219 5.05 -12.25 22.11
C GLN A 219 3.61 -12.06 22.59
N LEU A 220 2.85 -13.14 22.78
CA LEU A 220 1.52 -13.11 23.36
C LEU A 220 1.55 -12.63 24.81
N ARG A 221 2.45 -13.17 25.66
CA ARG A 221 2.61 -12.69 27.05
C ARG A 221 2.90 -11.19 27.11
N ASP A 222 3.77 -10.70 26.22
CA ASP A 222 4.09 -9.27 26.16
C ASP A 222 2.94 -8.43 25.59
N LEU A 223 2.11 -8.98 24.70
CA LEU A 223 0.84 -8.37 24.30
C LEU A 223 -0.15 -8.33 25.47
N GLY A 224 -0.30 -9.42 26.23
CA GLY A 224 -1.18 -9.47 27.40
C GLY A 224 -0.79 -8.47 28.49
N ARG A 225 0.51 -8.20 28.68
CA ARG A 225 1.01 -7.14 29.59
C ARG A 225 0.69 -5.73 29.09
N ARG A 226 0.88 -5.48 27.79
CA ARG A 226 0.59 -4.17 27.17
C ARG A 226 -0.91 -3.86 27.18
N GLY A 227 -1.71 -4.84 26.80
CA GLY A 227 -3.16 -4.79 26.79
C GLY A 227 -3.80 -5.26 25.50
N PHE A 228 -4.90 -6.01 25.61
CA PHE A 228 -5.81 -6.27 24.50
C PHE A 228 -6.82 -5.14 24.35
N SER A 229 -6.93 -4.59 23.14
CA SER A 229 -7.94 -3.62 22.76
C SER A 229 -9.15 -4.28 22.09
N PRO A 230 -10.31 -3.59 22.00
CA PRO A 230 -11.44 -4.09 21.22
C PRO A 230 -11.04 -4.47 19.79
N THR A 231 -10.25 -3.62 19.14
CA THR A 231 -9.76 -3.84 17.77
C THR A 231 -8.84 -5.04 17.64
N SER A 232 -8.04 -5.35 18.67
CA SER A 232 -7.18 -6.53 18.67
C SER A 232 -7.99 -7.83 18.75
N LEU A 233 -9.02 -7.86 19.60
CA LEU A 233 -9.85 -9.05 19.79
C LEU A 233 -10.79 -9.27 18.60
N THR A 234 -11.40 -8.21 18.07
CA THR A 234 -12.20 -8.33 16.83
C THR A 234 -11.35 -8.71 15.63
N SER A 235 -10.07 -8.30 15.58
CA SER A 235 -9.14 -8.77 14.54
C SER A 235 -8.95 -10.30 14.61
N TYR A 236 -8.77 -10.85 15.81
CA TYR A 236 -8.67 -12.30 16.01
C TYR A 236 -9.97 -13.03 15.62
N LEU A 237 -11.12 -12.56 16.12
CA LEU A 237 -12.44 -13.13 15.82
C LEU A 237 -12.78 -13.10 14.32
N ASN A 238 -12.29 -12.09 13.60
CA ASN A 238 -12.44 -12.04 12.15
C ASN A 238 -11.48 -12.98 11.42
N CYS A 239 -10.21 -13.00 11.83
CA CYS A 239 -9.17 -13.85 11.25
C CYS A 239 -7.96 -13.94 12.21
N SER A 240 -7.72 -15.13 12.77
CA SER A 240 -6.62 -15.36 13.71
C SER A 240 -5.24 -15.11 13.06
N LEU A 241 -5.07 -15.38 11.76
CA LEU A 241 -3.85 -15.04 11.03
C LEU A 241 -3.65 -13.52 10.84
N ARG A 242 -4.73 -12.75 10.67
CA ARG A 242 -4.64 -11.27 10.63
C ARG A 242 -4.17 -10.73 11.97
N PHE A 243 -4.72 -11.27 13.07
CA PHE A 243 -4.27 -10.93 14.42
C PHE A 243 -2.79 -11.25 14.63
N TYR A 244 -2.34 -12.42 14.20
CA TYR A 244 -0.93 -12.81 14.26
C TYR A 244 -0.02 -11.78 13.57
N PHE A 245 -0.31 -11.43 12.31
CA PHE A 245 0.49 -10.44 11.58
C PHE A 245 0.48 -9.06 12.24
N SER A 246 -0.70 -8.55 12.64
CA SER A 246 -0.82 -7.20 13.22
C SER A 246 -0.28 -7.05 14.64
N TYR A 247 -0.53 -8.02 15.53
CA TYR A 247 -0.34 -7.83 16.97
C TYR A 247 0.75 -8.70 17.58
N VAL A 248 1.03 -9.87 16.99
CA VAL A 248 2.10 -10.79 17.42
C VAL A 248 3.41 -10.44 16.73
N LEU A 249 3.42 -10.46 15.38
CA LEU A 249 4.57 -10.06 14.58
C LEU A 249 4.74 -8.54 14.46
N ARG A 250 3.67 -7.78 14.69
CA ARG A 250 3.67 -6.30 14.59
C ARG A 250 4.11 -5.82 13.21
N LEU A 251 3.62 -6.49 12.17
CA LEU A 251 3.78 -6.01 10.81
C LEU A 251 2.93 -4.75 10.65
N HIS A 252 3.61 -3.65 10.35
CA HIS A 252 2.99 -2.39 10.01
C HIS A 252 2.85 -2.29 8.50
N GLU A 253 1.74 -1.71 8.04
CA GLU A 253 1.69 -1.21 6.67
C GLU A 253 2.79 -0.17 6.53
N THR A 254 3.53 -0.23 5.42
CA THR A 254 4.48 0.83 5.10
C THR A 254 3.70 2.12 5.01
N GLU A 255 3.94 3.05 5.94
CA GLU A 255 3.38 4.40 5.85
C GLU A 255 3.92 5.00 4.55
N GLN A 256 3.08 5.06 3.53
CA GLN A 256 3.38 5.86 2.35
C GLN A 256 3.29 7.31 2.83
N GLU A 257 4.36 8.07 2.63
CA GLU A 257 4.32 9.52 2.75
C GLU A 257 3.41 10.05 1.64
N ASP A 258 2.09 9.93 1.85
CA ASP A 258 1.11 10.46 0.93
C ASP A 258 1.09 11.99 1.06
N GLU A 259 1.28 12.68 -0.05
CA GLU A 259 1.07 14.14 -0.14
C GLU A 259 -0.40 14.53 0.18
N HIS A 260 -1.30 13.55 0.24
CA HIS A 260 -2.73 13.71 0.49
C HIS A 260 -3.16 13.14 1.84
N ILE A 261 -4.05 13.87 2.52
CA ILE A 261 -4.66 13.40 3.77
C ILE A 261 -5.48 12.14 3.50
N ASP A 262 -5.19 11.07 4.25
CA ASP A 262 -5.92 9.82 4.20
C ASP A 262 -7.11 9.80 5.18
N HIS A 263 -7.92 8.74 5.13
CA HIS A 263 -9.09 8.62 6.01
C HIS A 263 -8.73 8.47 7.50
N ARG A 264 -7.56 7.89 7.81
CA ARG A 264 -7.09 7.72 9.19
C ARG A 264 -6.70 9.06 9.80
N THR A 265 -5.90 9.85 9.09
CA THR A 265 -5.46 11.19 9.50
C THR A 265 -6.66 12.12 9.70
N LEU A 266 -7.66 12.08 8.80
CA LEU A 266 -8.91 12.81 9.00
C LEU A 266 -9.62 12.42 10.30
N GLY A 267 -9.64 11.13 10.66
CA GLY A 267 -10.19 10.64 11.94
C GLY A 267 -9.47 11.22 13.15
N ILE A 268 -8.14 11.15 13.15
CA ILE A 268 -7.28 11.67 14.22
C ILE A 268 -7.52 13.17 14.43
N VAL A 269 -7.54 13.94 13.34
CA VAL A 269 -7.76 15.39 13.39
C VAL A 269 -9.14 15.72 13.95
N VAL A 270 -10.20 15.02 13.52
CA VAL A 270 -11.55 15.26 14.03
C VAL A 270 -11.63 14.97 15.53
N HIS A 271 -11.03 13.88 16.01
CA HIS A 271 -10.94 13.56 17.44
C HIS A 271 -10.20 14.64 18.22
N ALA A 272 -9.01 15.03 17.76
CA ALA A 272 -8.19 16.05 18.41
C ALA A 272 -8.89 17.41 18.50
N VAL A 273 -9.63 17.81 17.45
CA VAL A 273 -10.37 19.06 17.46
C VAL A 273 -11.56 18.99 18.43
N MET A 274 -12.33 17.89 18.43
CA MET A 274 -13.43 17.71 19.38
C MET A 274 -12.94 17.73 20.83
N GLN A 275 -11.84 17.04 21.11
CA GLN A 275 -11.19 17.08 22.43
C GLN A 275 -10.85 18.52 22.82
N ASN A 276 -10.15 19.25 21.95
CA ASN A 276 -9.70 20.61 22.22
C ASN A 276 -10.85 21.61 22.41
N LEU A 277 -11.98 21.40 21.73
CA LEU A 277 -13.19 22.22 21.87
C LEU A 277 -13.90 21.98 23.19
N LEU A 278 -13.96 20.73 23.65
CA LEU A 278 -14.70 20.33 24.86
C LEU A 278 -13.85 20.41 26.13
N GLN A 279 -12.52 20.39 26.02
CA GLN A 279 -11.59 20.44 27.15
C GLN A 279 -11.87 21.60 28.13
N PRO A 280 -12.16 22.84 27.69
CA PRO A 280 -12.47 23.96 28.59
C PRO A 280 -13.79 23.78 29.35
N LEU A 281 -14.67 22.91 28.87
CA LEU A 281 -16.02 22.67 29.41
C LEU A 281 -16.05 21.48 30.40
N ARG A 282 -14.89 20.88 30.69
CA ARG A 282 -14.80 19.72 31.57
C ARG A 282 -15.34 20.04 32.97
N ASN A 283 -16.15 19.13 33.50
CA ASN A 283 -16.85 19.22 34.78
C ASN A 283 -17.80 20.42 34.91
N GLN A 284 -18.15 21.08 33.82
CA GLN A 284 -19.13 22.17 33.78
C GLN A 284 -20.41 21.69 33.07
N LYS A 285 -21.56 22.27 33.44
CA LYS A 285 -22.80 22.07 32.69
C LYS A 285 -22.61 22.67 31.30
N ILE A 286 -22.79 21.86 30.26
CA ILE A 286 -22.69 22.31 28.87
C ILE A 286 -23.87 23.23 28.57
N THR A 287 -23.59 24.43 28.07
CA THR A 287 -24.61 25.37 27.59
C THR A 287 -24.50 25.61 26.09
N ALA A 288 -25.62 26.01 25.47
CA ALA A 288 -25.64 26.33 24.05
C ALA A 288 -24.64 27.44 23.68
N ASP A 289 -24.46 28.43 24.55
CA ASP A 289 -23.56 29.56 24.29
C ASP A 289 -22.07 29.16 24.34
N GLN A 290 -21.70 28.22 25.23
CA GLN A 290 -20.35 27.64 25.25
C GLN A 290 -20.03 26.90 23.95
N LEU A 291 -20.97 26.08 23.45
CA LEU A 291 -20.79 25.36 22.18
C LEU A 291 -20.75 26.31 20.98
N LYS A 292 -21.58 27.37 20.96
CA LYS A 292 -21.52 28.42 19.93
C LYS A 292 -20.17 29.15 19.92
N HIS A 293 -19.59 29.42 21.08
CA HIS A 293 -18.24 29.99 21.16
C HIS A 293 -17.20 29.04 20.57
N GLY A 294 -17.32 27.74 20.85
CA GLY A 294 -16.51 26.68 20.22
C GLY A 294 -16.56 26.73 18.69
N SER A 295 -17.74 26.99 18.10
CA SER A 295 -17.90 27.11 16.65
C SER A 295 -17.04 28.20 16.01
N ASN A 296 -16.76 29.29 16.72
CA ASN A 296 -15.97 30.41 16.19
C ASN A 296 -14.48 30.08 16.08
N VAL A 297 -13.97 29.16 16.92
CA VAL A 297 -12.56 28.79 16.98
C VAL A 297 -12.23 27.50 16.21
N ILE A 298 -13.22 26.84 15.59
CA ILE A 298 -13.02 25.57 14.85
C ILE A 298 -11.88 25.67 13.83
N THR A 299 -11.83 26.77 13.05
CA THR A 299 -10.84 26.92 11.98
C THR A 299 -9.41 26.93 12.55
N GLU A 300 -9.19 27.64 13.64
CA GLU A 300 -7.89 27.69 14.33
C GLU A 300 -7.51 26.32 14.88
N LYS A 301 -8.45 25.62 15.54
CA LYS A 301 -8.22 24.29 16.09
C LYS A 301 -7.91 23.25 15.01
N ILE A 302 -8.59 23.30 13.87
CA ILE A 302 -8.32 22.43 12.72
C ILE A 302 -6.91 22.66 12.19
N ASN A 303 -6.53 23.92 11.97
CA ASN A 303 -5.19 24.24 11.47
C ASN A 303 -4.12 23.76 12.47
N SER A 304 -4.34 23.94 13.77
CA SER A 304 -3.43 23.45 14.80
C SER A 304 -3.33 21.93 14.83
N ALA A 305 -4.44 21.20 14.67
CA ALA A 305 -4.43 19.74 14.66
C ALA A 305 -3.73 19.18 13.41
N PHE A 306 -4.01 19.74 12.23
CA PHE A 306 -3.31 19.35 11.00
C PHE A 306 -1.81 19.65 11.04
N ASN A 307 -1.39 20.79 11.61
CA ASN A 307 0.04 21.08 11.73
C ASN A 307 0.78 20.11 12.65
N ASN A 308 0.12 19.56 13.66
CA ASN A 308 0.71 18.59 14.58
C ASN A 308 0.76 17.18 13.99
N ASP A 309 -0.36 16.72 13.39
CA ASP A 309 -0.52 15.35 12.92
C ASP A 309 -0.17 15.15 11.43
N PHE A 310 -0.04 16.24 10.66
CA PHE A 310 0.32 16.25 9.25
C PHE A 310 1.27 17.41 8.88
N PRO A 311 2.47 17.50 9.51
CA PRO A 311 3.34 18.67 9.43
C PRO A 311 3.90 18.99 8.05
N GLN A 312 3.90 18.03 7.12
CA GLN A 312 4.46 18.18 5.76
C GLN A 312 3.41 18.55 4.71
N GLY A 313 2.12 18.55 5.06
CA GLY A 313 1.07 18.73 4.09
C GLY A 313 0.51 20.14 4.01
N ASP A 314 0.48 20.69 2.79
CA ASP A 314 -0.28 21.90 2.54
C ASP A 314 -1.79 21.61 2.53
N ILE A 315 -2.52 22.22 3.47
CA ILE A 315 -3.98 22.15 3.59
C ILE A 315 -4.70 23.34 2.92
N THR A 316 -3.95 24.26 2.32
CA THR A 316 -4.51 25.48 1.72
C THR A 316 -4.90 25.30 0.26
N THR A 317 -4.49 24.21 -0.38
CA THR A 317 -4.77 23.93 -1.80
C THR A 317 -5.20 22.49 -2.07
N GLY A 318 -5.78 22.27 -3.25
CA GLY A 318 -6.05 20.94 -3.80
C GLY A 318 -6.97 20.05 -2.96
N ARG A 319 -6.66 18.75 -2.93
CA ARG A 319 -7.45 17.73 -2.22
C ARG A 319 -7.43 17.91 -0.70
N ASN A 320 -6.32 18.38 -0.15
CA ASN A 320 -6.17 18.58 1.28
C ASN A 320 -7.07 19.71 1.80
N LEU A 321 -7.21 20.81 1.04
CA LEU A 321 -8.18 21.86 1.32
C LEU A 321 -9.61 21.33 1.40
N LEU A 322 -10.00 20.44 0.48
CA LEU A 322 -11.34 19.82 0.49
C LEU A 322 -11.55 18.98 1.76
N ILE A 323 -10.53 18.23 2.18
CA ILE A 323 -10.61 17.38 3.38
C ILE A 323 -10.67 18.24 4.66
N ALA A 324 -9.85 19.29 4.76
CA ALA A 324 -9.90 20.23 5.88
C ALA A 324 -11.26 20.96 5.95
N THR A 325 -11.80 21.36 4.79
CA THR A 325 -13.13 21.98 4.68
C THR A 325 -14.23 21.02 5.10
N LEU A 326 -14.12 19.75 4.73
CA LEU A 326 -15.05 18.69 5.14
C LEU A 326 -15.01 18.47 6.66
N ALA A 327 -13.81 18.38 7.25
CA ALA A 327 -13.64 18.26 8.70
C ALA A 327 -14.30 19.43 9.44
N LYS A 328 -14.07 20.66 8.98
CA LYS A 328 -14.72 21.86 9.52
C LYS A 328 -16.24 21.75 9.47
N LYS A 329 -16.80 21.41 8.32
CA LYS A 329 -18.25 21.26 8.15
C LYS A 329 -18.82 20.19 9.09
N TRP A 330 -18.15 19.05 9.21
CA TRP A 330 -18.56 17.96 10.10
C TRP A 330 -18.59 18.38 11.57
N ILE A 331 -17.54 19.05 12.04
CA ILE A 331 -17.45 19.51 13.44
C ILE A 331 -18.51 20.58 13.71
N THR A 332 -18.70 21.54 12.81
CA THR A 332 -19.75 22.56 12.95
C THR A 332 -21.13 21.93 13.07
N LEU A 333 -21.49 21.03 12.16
CA LEU A 333 -22.78 20.32 12.20
C LEU A 333 -22.94 19.45 13.46
N ALA A 334 -21.84 18.89 13.98
CA ALA A 334 -21.86 18.10 15.21
C ALA A 334 -22.19 18.98 16.43
N LEU A 335 -21.56 20.15 16.55
CA LEU A 335 -21.87 21.11 17.61
C LEU A 335 -23.30 21.64 17.49
N GLU A 336 -23.77 21.96 16.28
CA GLU A 336 -25.16 22.37 16.05
C GLU A 336 -26.16 21.29 16.47
N LYS A 337 -25.86 20.02 16.15
CA LYS A 337 -26.68 18.89 16.56
C LYS A 337 -26.68 18.74 18.08
N GLU A 338 -25.52 18.90 18.73
CA GLU A 338 -25.42 18.87 20.18
C GLU A 338 -26.23 19.99 20.83
N ILE A 339 -26.11 21.22 20.33
CA ILE A 339 -26.94 22.37 20.77
C ILE A 339 -28.43 22.06 20.61
N SER A 340 -28.86 21.47 19.49
CA SER A 340 -30.26 21.12 19.26
C SER A 340 -30.82 20.04 20.19
N MET A 341 -29.94 19.29 20.86
CA MET A 341 -30.30 18.23 21.81
C MET A 341 -30.16 18.68 23.27
N LEU A 342 -29.64 19.88 23.53
CA LEU A 342 -29.58 20.42 24.88
C LEU A 342 -30.99 20.80 25.32
N ASP A 343 -31.52 20.08 26.29
CA ASP A 343 -32.68 20.50 27.06
C ASP A 343 -32.19 21.40 28.21
N GLU A 344 -32.80 22.57 28.39
CA GLU A 344 -32.42 23.50 29.47
C GLU A 344 -32.57 22.87 30.87
N THR A 345 -33.49 21.90 31.00
CA THR A 345 -33.78 21.18 32.23
C THR A 345 -32.80 20.04 32.51
N ALA A 346 -32.17 19.48 31.47
CA ALA A 346 -31.20 18.40 31.59
C ALA A 346 -29.81 18.93 32.00
N GLU A 347 -29.12 18.22 32.88
CA GLU A 347 -27.74 18.49 33.24
C GLU A 347 -26.79 17.53 32.49
N VAL A 348 -26.16 18.07 31.45
CA VAL A 348 -25.10 17.38 30.70
C VAL A 348 -23.74 17.95 31.09
N LYS A 349 -22.83 17.10 31.58
CA LYS A 349 -21.46 17.46 31.96
C LYS A 349 -20.45 16.55 31.27
N VAL A 350 -19.41 17.12 30.68
CA VAL A 350 -18.24 16.34 30.20
C VAL A 350 -17.37 15.98 31.39
N LEU A 351 -17.31 14.70 31.75
CA LEU A 351 -16.52 14.22 32.89
C LEU A 351 -15.04 14.02 32.50
N ALA A 352 -14.82 13.40 31.34
CA ALA A 352 -13.50 13.11 30.82
C ALA A 352 -13.49 13.08 29.29
N LEU A 353 -12.31 13.37 28.73
CA LEU A 353 -12.02 13.29 27.30
C LEU A 353 -10.75 12.46 27.12
N GLU A 354 -10.69 11.65 26.07
CA GLU A 354 -9.55 10.78 25.74
C GLU A 354 -9.08 9.91 26.93
N LYS A 355 -10.01 9.46 27.78
CA LYS A 355 -9.72 8.70 28.99
C LYS A 355 -9.25 7.30 28.61
N SER A 356 -8.03 6.96 29.04
CA SER A 356 -7.56 5.57 29.02
C SER A 356 -8.32 4.78 30.08
N LEU A 357 -8.95 3.69 29.65
CA LEU A 357 -9.65 2.73 30.49
C LEU A 357 -8.84 1.43 30.53
N SER A 358 -8.75 0.81 31.70
CA SER A 358 -8.11 -0.50 31.80
C SER A 358 -8.72 -1.40 32.85
N ARG A 359 -8.75 -2.70 32.55
CA ARG A 359 -9.23 -3.75 33.46
C ARG A 359 -8.30 -4.95 33.36
N LYS A 360 -8.05 -5.62 34.48
CA LYS A 360 -7.32 -6.89 34.48
C LYS A 360 -8.32 -8.03 34.37
N LEU A 361 -8.00 -9.02 33.54
CA LEU A 361 -8.78 -10.24 33.39
C LEU A 361 -7.87 -11.43 33.71
N GLN A 362 -8.34 -12.31 34.60
CA GLN A 362 -7.68 -13.57 34.89
C GLN A 362 -8.36 -14.69 34.11
N THR A 363 -7.58 -15.57 33.50
CA THR A 363 -8.10 -16.73 32.77
C THR A 363 -7.20 -17.94 33.02
N ASP A 364 -7.83 -19.11 33.12
CA ASP A 364 -7.12 -20.37 33.27
C ASP A 364 -6.78 -20.93 31.89
N THR A 365 -5.50 -21.27 31.70
CA THR A 365 -5.01 -21.92 30.48
C THR A 365 -4.49 -23.31 30.80
N THR A 366 -4.22 -24.10 29.76
CA THR A 366 -3.61 -25.43 29.88
C THR A 366 -2.23 -25.42 30.57
N LYS A 367 -1.55 -24.26 30.62
CA LYS A 367 -0.24 -24.07 31.28
C LYS A 367 -0.34 -23.31 32.62
N GLY A 368 -1.55 -23.02 33.12
CA GLY A 368 -1.81 -22.32 34.37
C GLY A 368 -2.61 -21.03 34.21
N THR A 369 -2.89 -20.36 35.33
CA THR A 369 -3.63 -19.09 35.34
C THR A 369 -2.76 -17.96 34.82
N ILE A 370 -3.29 -17.18 33.87
CA ILE A 370 -2.65 -15.97 33.36
C ILE A 370 -3.51 -14.75 33.68
N GLU A 371 -2.84 -13.62 33.93
CA GLU A 371 -3.49 -12.32 34.04
C GLU A 371 -3.13 -11.49 32.82
N VAL A 372 -4.15 -11.01 32.10
CA VAL A 372 -3.99 -10.11 30.96
C VAL A 372 -4.60 -8.76 31.26
N LYS A 373 -4.01 -7.71 30.68
CA LYS A 373 -4.57 -6.37 30.70
C LYS A 373 -5.53 -6.22 29.52
N LEU A 374 -6.69 -5.63 29.77
CA LEU A 374 -7.61 -5.14 28.76
C LEU A 374 -7.54 -3.62 28.76
N THR A 375 -7.48 -2.99 27.60
CA THR A 375 -7.26 -1.55 27.47
C THR A 375 -8.11 -0.94 26.38
N GLY A 376 -8.60 0.26 26.62
CA GLY A 376 -9.36 1.06 25.65
C GLY A 376 -9.13 2.54 25.89
N LYS A 377 -9.48 3.36 24.90
CA LYS A 377 -9.46 4.82 25.03
C LYS A 377 -10.85 5.33 24.66
N ALA A 378 -11.54 5.91 25.63
CA ALA A 378 -12.84 6.52 25.42
C ALA A 378 -12.65 7.97 25.00
N ASP A 379 -13.20 8.36 23.85
CA ASP A 379 -13.05 9.70 23.30
C ASP A 379 -13.71 10.74 24.22
N ARG A 380 -14.90 10.43 24.75
CA ARG A 380 -15.65 11.30 25.66
C ARG A 380 -16.48 10.50 26.66
N ILE A 381 -16.56 10.98 27.90
CA ILE A 381 -17.43 10.44 28.96
C ILE A 381 -18.28 11.58 29.50
N ASP A 382 -19.60 11.44 29.37
CA ASP A 382 -20.58 12.41 29.86
C ASP A 382 -21.30 11.89 31.11
N ASN A 383 -21.74 12.82 31.95
CA ASN A 383 -22.86 12.62 32.86
C ASN A 383 -24.10 13.30 32.27
N ARG A 384 -25.22 12.58 32.20
CA ARG A 384 -26.51 13.06 31.70
C ARG A 384 -27.59 12.68 32.71
N ASP A 385 -28.00 13.61 33.55
CA ASP A 385 -29.05 13.40 34.56
C ASP A 385 -28.88 12.09 35.37
N ASN A 386 -27.66 11.89 35.91
CA ASN A 386 -27.19 10.69 36.65
C ASN A 386 -26.84 9.44 35.84
N GLU A 387 -26.99 9.43 34.52
CA GLU A 387 -26.46 8.38 33.63
C GLU A 387 -25.03 8.72 33.17
N THR A 388 -24.12 7.77 33.25
CA THR A 388 -22.77 7.89 32.67
C THR A 388 -22.78 7.36 31.25
N LEU A 389 -22.48 8.21 30.27
CA LEU A 389 -22.48 7.85 28.86
C LEU A 389 -21.07 7.93 28.25
N ILE A 390 -20.53 6.79 27.82
CA ILE A 390 -19.28 6.73 27.06
C ILE A 390 -19.58 6.98 25.58
N ILE A 391 -18.92 7.96 24.96
CA ILE A 391 -19.13 8.34 23.57
C ILE A 391 -17.84 8.07 22.78
N ASP A 392 -17.98 7.39 21.64
CA ASP A 392 -16.92 7.19 20.66
C ASP A 392 -17.30 7.84 19.32
N TYR A 393 -16.37 8.62 18.78
CA TYR A 393 -16.50 9.41 17.58
C TYR A 393 -16.08 8.60 16.35
N LYS A 394 -16.94 8.53 15.34
CA LYS A 394 -16.64 7.84 14.07
C LYS A 394 -16.75 8.79 12.87
N THR A 395 -15.74 8.77 12.01
CA THR A 395 -15.79 9.48 10.70
C THR A 395 -16.42 8.63 9.59
N GLY A 396 -16.64 7.32 9.83
CA GLY A 396 -17.38 6.42 8.97
C GLY A 396 -18.88 6.42 9.24
N MET A 397 -19.68 5.76 8.38
CA MET A 397 -21.12 5.60 8.63
C MET A 397 -21.39 4.62 9.78
N VAL A 398 -22.44 4.86 10.54
CA VAL A 398 -22.93 3.97 11.60
C VAL A 398 -24.43 3.73 11.37
N SER A 399 -24.82 2.46 11.31
CA SER A 399 -26.23 2.07 11.22
C SER A 399 -26.73 1.54 12.55
N SER A 400 -28.03 1.68 12.83
CA SER A 400 -28.65 1.13 14.04
C SER A 400 -28.53 -0.40 14.13
N GLY A 401 -28.49 -1.09 12.98
CA GLY A 401 -28.25 -2.53 12.90
C GLY A 401 -26.88 -2.95 13.42
N ASP A 402 -25.89 -2.05 13.42
CA ASP A 402 -24.53 -2.30 13.90
C ASP A 402 -24.45 -2.36 15.44
N LEU A 403 -25.45 -1.78 16.13
CA LEU A 403 -25.43 -1.54 17.58
C LEU A 403 -26.39 -2.44 18.38
N GLY A 404 -27.38 -3.04 17.72
CA GLY A 404 -28.30 -3.97 18.37
C GLY A 404 -27.67 -5.32 18.63
N ILE A 405 -27.62 -5.74 19.90
CA ILE A 405 -27.17 -7.07 20.32
C ILE A 405 -28.40 -7.88 20.74
N LYS A 406 -28.63 -9.01 20.05
CA LYS A 406 -29.71 -9.93 20.42
C LYS A 406 -29.27 -10.88 21.54
N ALA A 407 -28.04 -11.37 21.45
CA ALA A 407 -27.39 -12.30 22.36
C ALA A 407 -25.89 -11.97 22.34
N VAL A 408 -25.21 -12.02 23.48
CA VAL A 408 -23.79 -11.60 23.59
C VAL A 408 -22.88 -12.57 22.84
N GLU A 409 -23.26 -13.85 22.77
CA GLU A 409 -22.58 -14.94 22.05
C GLU A 409 -22.36 -14.59 20.57
N ASP A 410 -23.30 -13.86 19.95
CA ASP A 410 -23.21 -13.46 18.54
C ASP A 410 -22.01 -12.52 18.28
N LEU A 411 -21.50 -11.83 19.31
CA LEU A 411 -20.31 -10.98 19.19
C LEU A 411 -19.00 -11.78 19.11
N PHE A 412 -19.01 -13.04 19.49
CA PHE A 412 -17.84 -13.94 19.50
C PHE A 412 -17.93 -15.03 18.42
N ASN A 413 -19.03 -15.10 17.67
CA ASN A 413 -19.22 -16.08 16.61
C ASN A 413 -18.49 -15.69 15.32
N SER A 414 -17.32 -16.29 15.08
CA SER A 414 -16.47 -16.04 13.92
C SER A 414 -17.06 -16.46 12.56
N GLU A 415 -18.10 -17.30 12.55
CA GLU A 415 -18.81 -17.71 11.32
C GLU A 415 -19.69 -16.59 10.76
N LYS A 416 -20.16 -15.69 11.62
CA LYS A 416 -20.95 -14.52 11.24
C LYS A 416 -20.06 -13.27 11.07
N PRO A 417 -20.55 -12.22 10.40
CA PRO A 417 -19.94 -10.90 10.48
C PRO A 417 -20.00 -10.39 11.93
N ILE A 418 -18.83 -10.15 12.52
CA ILE A 418 -18.73 -9.64 13.89
C ILE A 418 -19.24 -8.20 13.91
N LYS A 419 -20.13 -7.88 14.86
CA LYS A 419 -20.58 -6.50 15.09
C LYS A 419 -19.52 -5.70 15.86
N GLU A 420 -18.45 -5.33 15.19
CA GLU A 420 -17.27 -4.69 15.79
C GLU A 420 -17.62 -3.43 16.60
N LYS A 421 -18.60 -2.64 16.13
CA LYS A 421 -19.07 -1.42 16.81
C LYS A 421 -19.77 -1.73 18.13
N ALA A 422 -20.70 -2.68 18.13
CA ALA A 422 -21.38 -3.13 19.34
C ALA A 422 -20.39 -3.78 20.32
N PHE A 423 -19.47 -4.60 19.82
CA PHE A 423 -18.37 -5.18 20.62
C PHE A 423 -17.55 -4.07 21.29
N GLN A 424 -17.14 -3.05 20.54
CA GLN A 424 -16.34 -1.93 21.06
C GLN A 424 -17.06 -1.19 22.19
N LEU A 425 -18.34 -0.85 22.00
CA LEU A 425 -19.13 -0.14 23.01
C LEU A 425 -19.31 -0.98 24.29
N LEU A 426 -19.69 -2.25 24.15
CA LEU A 426 -19.86 -3.15 25.30
C LEU A 426 -18.52 -3.36 26.04
N PHE A 427 -17.42 -3.46 25.30
CA PHE A 427 -16.08 -3.54 25.87
C PHE A 427 -15.71 -2.29 26.68
N TYR A 428 -16.06 -1.08 26.22
CA TYR A 428 -15.81 0.13 27.01
C TYR A 428 -16.63 0.20 28.29
N ILE A 429 -17.90 -0.22 28.26
CA ILE A 429 -18.70 -0.36 29.49
C ILE A 429 -18.05 -1.36 30.44
N TYR A 430 -17.61 -2.51 29.91
CA TYR A 430 -16.95 -3.56 30.67
C TYR A 430 -15.63 -3.09 31.32
N LEU A 431 -14.82 -2.31 30.59
CA LEU A 431 -13.61 -1.70 31.15
C LEU A 431 -13.95 -0.69 32.24
N ALA A 432 -14.89 0.22 31.97
CA ALA A 432 -15.27 1.28 32.90
C ALA A 432 -15.74 0.73 34.26
N LYS A 433 -16.56 -0.32 34.28
CA LYS A 433 -17.02 -0.95 35.53
C LYS A 433 -15.91 -1.61 36.36
N GLY A 434 -14.80 -2.02 35.73
CA GLY A 434 -13.69 -2.68 36.43
C GLY A 434 -12.42 -1.84 36.54
N ASP A 435 -12.45 -0.59 36.10
CA ASP A 435 -11.31 0.32 36.17
C ASP A 435 -11.27 1.00 37.55
N LYS A 436 -10.13 0.88 38.23
CA LYS A 436 -9.94 1.45 39.58
C LYS A 436 -9.96 2.97 39.59
N ASP A 437 -9.58 3.59 38.47
CA ASP A 437 -9.54 5.05 38.32
C ASP A 437 -10.88 5.62 37.80
N PHE A 438 -11.90 4.77 37.67
CA PHE A 438 -13.24 5.19 37.24
C PHE A 438 -14.10 5.50 38.47
N SER A 439 -14.26 6.80 38.75
CA SER A 439 -14.95 7.28 39.96
C SER A 439 -16.39 7.73 39.72
N TRP A 440 -16.96 7.46 38.54
CA TRP A 440 -18.30 7.92 38.14
C TRP A 440 -19.33 6.80 38.26
N ASN A 441 -20.61 7.16 38.20
CA ASN A 441 -21.71 6.21 38.40
C ASN A 441 -21.64 5.05 37.40
N THR A 442 -21.42 3.84 37.90
CA THR A 442 -21.38 2.60 37.13
C THR A 442 -22.72 1.84 37.12
N ASP A 443 -23.67 2.23 37.96
CA ASP A 443 -24.97 1.55 38.06
C ASP A 443 -25.87 1.88 36.86
N HIS A 444 -25.74 3.10 36.34
CA HIS A 444 -26.42 3.59 35.14
C HIS A 444 -25.37 4.03 34.11
N ILE A 445 -24.69 3.06 33.51
CA ILE A 445 -23.66 3.30 32.49
C ILE A 445 -24.09 2.73 31.14
N ASN A 446 -23.91 3.52 30.09
CA ASN A 446 -24.13 3.09 28.72
C ASN A 446 -23.03 3.65 27.80
N ALA A 447 -23.03 3.23 26.54
CA ALA A 447 -22.11 3.73 25.53
C ALA A 447 -22.82 4.01 24.21
N ALA A 448 -22.31 4.99 23.45
CA ALA A 448 -22.89 5.45 22.21
C ALA A 448 -21.83 5.76 21.15
N LEU A 449 -22.22 5.67 19.89
CA LEU A 449 -21.46 6.19 18.77
C LEU A 449 -22.04 7.51 18.28
N PHE A 450 -21.13 8.44 17.94
CA PHE A 450 -21.47 9.63 17.18
C PHE A 450 -20.76 9.58 15.82
N SER A 451 -21.53 9.62 14.73
CA SER A 451 -21.01 9.50 13.37
C SER A 451 -21.05 10.83 12.62
N PHE A 452 -19.88 11.33 12.21
CA PHE A 452 -19.77 12.57 11.43
C PHE A 452 -20.29 12.45 9.99
N ARG A 453 -20.41 11.22 9.47
CA ARG A 453 -21.07 10.97 8.17
C ARG A 453 -22.60 10.89 8.28
N SER A 454 -23.14 10.67 9.47
CA SER A 454 -24.58 10.52 9.71
C SER A 454 -25.05 11.34 10.91
N ILE A 455 -24.67 12.61 10.94
CA ILE A 455 -24.91 13.55 12.06
C ILE A 455 -26.40 13.67 12.41
N ALA A 456 -27.29 13.59 11.42
CA ALA A 456 -28.73 13.67 11.61
C ALA A 456 -29.26 12.61 12.61
N ALA A 457 -28.65 11.42 12.63
CA ALA A 457 -29.01 10.33 13.54
C ALA A 457 -28.64 10.62 15.01
N GLY A 458 -27.75 11.58 15.26
CA GLY A 458 -27.31 11.92 16.62
C GLY A 458 -26.47 10.83 17.28
N LEU A 459 -26.51 10.80 18.61
CA LEU A 459 -25.92 9.75 19.42
C LEU A 459 -26.74 8.46 19.26
N GLN A 460 -26.08 7.41 18.79
CA GLN A 460 -26.68 6.09 18.66
C GLN A 460 -26.15 5.20 19.78
N THR A 461 -27.00 4.89 20.75
CA THR A 461 -26.66 4.09 21.93
C THR A 461 -26.61 2.60 21.64
N LEU A 462 -25.82 1.86 22.43
CA LEU A 462 -25.85 0.42 22.44
C LEU A 462 -27.23 -0.09 22.84
N GLN A 463 -27.76 -1.07 22.11
CA GLN A 463 -29.08 -1.63 22.36
C GLN A 463 -28.93 -3.10 22.76
N LEU A 464 -29.13 -3.38 24.05
CA LEU A 464 -29.11 -4.72 24.63
C LEU A 464 -30.54 -5.22 24.80
N LYS A 465 -30.79 -6.48 24.44
CA LYS A 465 -32.07 -7.15 24.73
C LYS A 465 -32.17 -7.64 26.17
N GLU A 466 -31.04 -7.96 26.78
CA GLU A 466 -30.92 -8.47 28.14
C GLU A 466 -30.56 -7.34 29.10
N ASP A 467 -30.64 -7.61 30.41
CA ASP A 467 -30.16 -6.68 31.44
C ASP A 467 -28.66 -6.38 31.28
N HIS A 468 -28.24 -5.17 31.63
CA HIS A 468 -26.86 -4.73 31.47
C HIS A 468 -25.87 -5.58 32.26
N ASN A 469 -26.21 -6.03 33.47
CA ASN A 469 -25.30 -6.84 34.29
C ASN A 469 -25.16 -8.24 33.70
N SER A 470 -26.28 -8.89 33.35
CA SER A 470 -26.27 -10.21 32.71
C SER A 470 -25.49 -10.21 31.39
N ALA A 471 -25.65 -9.17 30.57
CA ALA A 471 -24.91 -9.04 29.33
C ALA A 471 -23.40 -8.87 29.57
N LEU A 472 -22.99 -8.13 30.61
CA LEU A 472 -21.59 -7.95 30.97
C LEU A 472 -20.96 -9.22 31.56
N ASP A 473 -21.72 -9.98 32.35
CA ASP A 473 -21.27 -11.26 32.90
C ASP A 473 -21.07 -12.29 31.76
N SER A 474 -22.02 -12.40 30.83
CA SER A 474 -21.86 -13.23 29.63
C SER A 474 -20.68 -12.75 28.78
N PHE A 475 -20.50 -11.43 28.63
CA PHE A 475 -19.37 -10.87 27.89
C PHE A 475 -18.03 -11.22 28.53
N GLU A 476 -17.91 -11.17 29.85
CA GLU A 476 -16.72 -11.57 30.60
C GLU A 476 -16.40 -13.06 30.41
N GLN A 477 -17.41 -13.94 30.47
CA GLN A 477 -17.22 -15.37 30.24
C GLN A 477 -16.67 -15.67 28.84
N HIS A 478 -17.23 -15.03 27.82
CA HIS A 478 -16.77 -15.16 26.44
C HIS A 478 -15.37 -14.56 26.22
N LEU A 479 -15.07 -13.40 26.82
CA LEU A 479 -13.72 -12.83 26.81
C LEU A 479 -12.71 -13.78 27.45
N THR A 480 -13.04 -14.34 28.62
CA THR A 480 -12.18 -15.29 29.34
C THR A 480 -11.85 -16.50 28.48
N THR A 481 -12.85 -17.03 27.78
CA THR A 481 -12.72 -18.16 26.84
C THR A 481 -11.86 -17.78 25.63
N LEU A 482 -12.11 -16.60 25.03
CA LEU A 482 -11.36 -16.11 23.89
C LEU A 482 -9.87 -15.90 24.22
N ILE A 483 -9.57 -15.32 25.38
CA ILE A 483 -8.18 -15.16 25.82
C ILE A 483 -7.54 -16.53 26.08
N ALA A 484 -8.25 -17.48 26.70
CA ALA A 484 -7.73 -18.83 26.90
C ALA A 484 -7.37 -19.51 25.56
N GLU A 485 -8.23 -19.39 24.54
CA GLU A 485 -7.99 -19.89 23.19
C GLU A 485 -6.76 -19.22 22.54
N ILE A 486 -6.63 -17.90 22.64
CA ILE A 486 -5.47 -17.16 22.11
C ILE A 486 -4.17 -17.67 22.73
N TYR A 487 -4.18 -18.06 24.00
CA TYR A 487 -3.00 -18.58 24.70
C TYR A 487 -2.85 -20.10 24.62
N ASP A 488 -3.77 -20.84 24.02
CA ASP A 488 -3.66 -22.30 23.88
C ASP A 488 -2.65 -22.66 22.77
N PRO A 489 -1.52 -23.32 23.08
CA PRO A 489 -0.56 -23.76 22.07
C PRO A 489 -1.13 -24.76 21.04
N GLY A 490 -2.21 -25.47 21.39
CA GLY A 490 -2.90 -26.40 20.48
C GLY A 490 -3.76 -25.71 19.41
N VAL A 491 -4.04 -24.42 19.57
CA VAL A 491 -4.84 -23.64 18.60
C VAL A 491 -3.94 -22.81 17.71
N ASN A 492 -3.86 -23.17 16.43
CA ASN A 492 -3.01 -22.48 15.45
C ASN A 492 -3.64 -21.19 14.94
N PHE A 493 -2.81 -20.22 14.52
CA PHE A 493 -3.29 -19.09 13.74
C PHE A 493 -3.47 -19.52 12.28
N SER A 494 -4.65 -19.29 11.70
CA SER A 494 -4.97 -19.73 10.35
C SER A 494 -5.82 -18.72 9.59
N GLN A 495 -5.84 -18.86 8.27
CA GLN A 495 -6.71 -18.07 7.41
C GLN A 495 -8.18 -18.27 7.78
N THR A 496 -8.95 -17.19 7.80
CA THR A 496 -10.40 -17.25 7.91
C THR A 496 -11.00 -18.02 6.72
N SER A 497 -12.08 -18.76 6.96
CA SER A 497 -12.86 -19.43 5.91
C SER A 497 -13.70 -18.44 5.10
N ASN A 498 -13.98 -17.26 5.65
CA ASN A 498 -14.81 -16.24 5.02
C ASN A 498 -13.96 -15.24 4.21
N GLU A 499 -13.82 -15.50 2.91
CA GLU A 499 -13.02 -14.67 1.99
C GLU A 499 -13.51 -13.22 1.88
N LYS A 500 -14.79 -12.93 2.19
CA LYS A 500 -15.29 -11.55 2.18
C LYS A 500 -14.56 -10.70 3.23
N LYS A 501 -14.09 -11.29 4.33
CA LYS A 501 -13.28 -10.61 5.36
C LYS A 501 -11.87 -10.26 4.85
N CYS A 502 -11.43 -10.86 3.73
CA CYS A 502 -10.10 -10.64 3.16
C CYS A 502 -10.02 -9.48 2.16
N LEU A 503 -11.15 -8.98 1.66
CA LEU A 503 -11.21 -8.00 0.56
C LEU A 503 -10.38 -6.73 0.82
N TYR A 504 -10.45 -6.21 2.06
CA TYR A 504 -9.73 -5.02 2.52
C TYR A 504 -8.67 -5.37 3.58
N CYS A 505 -8.21 -6.61 3.62
CA CYS A 505 -7.18 -7.02 4.56
C CYS A 505 -5.80 -6.50 4.07
N PRO A 506 -5.03 -5.81 4.91
CA PRO A 506 -3.73 -5.28 4.49
C PRO A 506 -2.69 -6.37 4.20
N PHE A 507 -2.89 -7.56 4.76
CA PHE A 507 -2.01 -8.70 4.54
C PHE A 507 -2.43 -9.59 3.37
N LYS A 508 -3.36 -9.13 2.50
CA LYS A 508 -3.90 -9.91 1.38
C LYS A 508 -2.79 -10.50 0.49
N VAL A 509 -1.75 -9.71 0.20
CA VAL A 509 -0.61 -10.11 -0.64
C VAL A 509 0.18 -11.27 -0.03
N ILE A 510 0.58 -11.15 1.24
CA ILE A 510 1.34 -12.21 1.93
C ILE A 510 0.46 -13.41 2.32
N CYS A 511 -0.86 -13.19 2.45
CA CYS A 511 -1.86 -14.21 2.77
C CYS A 511 -2.34 -14.98 1.52
N GLN A 512 -1.98 -14.52 0.31
CA GLN A 512 -2.40 -15.11 -0.97
C GLN A 512 -3.93 -15.24 -1.10
N ARG A 513 -4.65 -14.17 -0.76
CA ARG A 513 -6.12 -14.09 -0.82
C ARG A 513 -6.60 -12.97 -1.73
#